data_AF-J9DUT4-F1
#
_entry.id   AF-J9DUT4-F1
#
_cell.length_a   1.000
_cell.length_b   1.000
_cell.length_c   1.000
_cell.angle_alpha   90.00
_cell.angle_beta   90.00
_cell.angle_gamma   90.00
#
_symmetry.space_group_name_H-M   'P 1'
#
loop_
_entity.id
_entity.type
_entity.pdbx_description
1 polymer ?
#
loop_
_entity_poly.entity_id
_entity_poly.type
_entity_poly.pdbx_seq_one_letter_code
_entity_poly.pdbx_strand_id
1 'polypeptide(L)'
;MMHEELALQWVISGGAAREMAFLNSWFFLELMVKSMAEHLSLSNRLYLPRKLRFSEAFIQDLNALSQAIINEVIQRTSKDPRQSQSISTSWAYFLRDCFSLMDRTFVMTLIGEFNREIAIKIGNSTELCIVPTLMLIKLDFLRIIASHEHFVVLNLPFGSSNLQSMSTSHSGGSFHSAASAFSSSSEGSANLSVSLHHSSSQIQPSSPGNSSVSSS
;
A
#
# COMPACT_ATOMS: atom_id res chain seq x y z
N MET A 1 12.56 16.62 -22.90
CA MET A 1 13.74 16.48 -22.01
C MET A 1 14.26 15.04 -22.08
N MET A 2 15.51 14.73 -21.69
CA MET A 2 16.08 13.38 -21.91
C MET A 2 15.28 12.25 -21.25
N HIS A 3 14.83 12.41 -20.00
CA HIS A 3 13.97 11.41 -19.35
C HIS A 3 12.64 11.15 -20.08
N GLU A 4 12.03 12.17 -20.68
CA GLU A 4 10.79 12.04 -21.45
C GLU A 4 11.04 11.24 -22.73
N GLU A 5 12.09 11.60 -23.48
CA GLU A 5 12.45 10.89 -24.71
C GLU A 5 12.85 9.44 -24.40
N LEU A 6 13.59 9.21 -23.31
CA LEU A 6 14.00 7.88 -22.90
C LEU A 6 12.78 7.00 -22.55
N ALA A 7 11.81 7.52 -21.80
CA ALA A 7 10.59 6.78 -21.48
C ALA A 7 9.78 6.47 -22.74
N LEU A 8 9.55 7.47 -23.60
CA LEU A 8 8.83 7.32 -24.86
C LEU A 8 9.49 6.27 -25.76
N GLN A 9 10.80 6.40 -26.02
CA GLN A 9 11.55 5.49 -26.88
C GLN A 9 11.55 4.06 -26.33
N TRP A 10 11.62 3.88 -25.02
CA TRP A 10 11.52 2.55 -24.43
C TRP A 10 10.13 1.96 -24.66
N VAL A 11 9.06 2.72 -24.45
CA VAL A 11 7.68 2.26 -24.68
C VAL A 11 7.44 1.82 -26.12
N ILE A 12 7.91 2.60 -27.10
CA ILE A 12 7.73 2.30 -28.53
C ILE A 12 8.78 1.33 -29.09
N SER A 13 9.81 0.98 -28.32
CA SER A 13 10.86 0.07 -28.76
C SER A 13 10.30 -1.33 -29.06
N GLY A 14 10.81 -1.94 -30.14
CA GLY A 14 10.46 -3.30 -30.56
C GLY A 14 11.68 -4.17 -30.82
N GLY A 15 11.46 -5.48 -30.90
CA GLY A 15 12.48 -6.47 -31.28
C GLY A 15 13.74 -6.40 -30.40
N ALA A 16 14.91 -6.41 -31.04
CA ALA A 16 16.20 -6.42 -30.36
C ALA A 16 16.46 -5.18 -29.49
N ALA A 17 15.96 -4.01 -29.89
CA ALA A 17 16.14 -2.78 -29.10
C ALA A 17 15.43 -2.88 -27.75
N ARG A 18 14.18 -3.36 -27.75
CA ARG A 18 13.40 -3.61 -26.54
C ARG A 18 14.10 -4.63 -25.63
N GLU A 19 14.58 -5.71 -26.23
CA GLU A 19 15.30 -6.76 -25.50
C GLU A 19 16.53 -6.19 -24.77
N MET A 20 17.37 -5.43 -25.48
CA MET A 20 18.57 -4.82 -24.91
C MET A 20 18.24 -3.80 -23.83
N ALA A 21 17.13 -3.07 -23.96
CA ALA A 21 16.65 -2.15 -22.93
C ALA A 21 16.29 -2.88 -21.63
N PHE A 22 15.62 -4.05 -21.72
CA PHE A 22 15.31 -4.86 -20.54
C PHE A 22 16.51 -5.59 -19.94
N LEU A 23 17.47 -6.02 -20.78
CA LEU A 23 18.73 -6.59 -20.28
C LEU A 23 19.52 -5.57 -19.45
N ASN A 24 19.50 -4.30 -19.87
CA ASN A 24 20.22 -3.20 -19.23
C ASN A 24 19.27 -2.27 -18.45
N SER A 25 18.16 -2.80 -17.93
CA SER A 25 17.10 -1.98 -17.33
C SER A 25 17.61 -1.11 -16.17
N TRP A 26 18.53 -1.65 -15.37
CA TRP A 26 19.17 -0.93 -14.25
C TRP A 26 19.81 0.38 -14.70
N PHE A 27 20.53 0.37 -15.82
CA PHE A 27 21.24 1.54 -16.33
C PHE A 27 20.26 2.58 -16.84
N PHE A 28 19.28 2.17 -17.66
CA PHE A 28 18.33 3.10 -18.25
C PHE A 28 17.42 3.74 -17.20
N LEU A 29 16.96 2.97 -16.21
CA LEU A 29 16.15 3.51 -15.13
C LEU A 29 16.96 4.45 -14.23
N GLU A 30 18.22 4.11 -13.91
CA GLU A 30 19.10 5.00 -13.15
C GLU A 30 19.41 6.29 -13.93
N LEU A 31 19.61 6.19 -15.25
CA LEU A 31 19.81 7.34 -16.12
C LEU A 31 18.55 8.23 -16.17
N MET A 32 17.37 7.62 -16.27
CA MET A 32 16.09 8.31 -16.29
C MET A 32 15.88 9.13 -15.03
N VAL A 33 16.06 8.53 -13.84
CA VAL A 33 15.84 9.23 -12.57
C VAL A 33 16.84 10.37 -12.34
N LYS A 34 18.10 10.21 -12.79
CA LYS A 34 19.10 11.30 -12.77
C LYS A 34 18.69 12.46 -13.68
N SER A 35 18.23 12.16 -14.90
CA SER A 35 17.73 13.19 -15.82
C SER A 35 16.46 13.89 -15.30
N MET A 36 15.58 13.16 -14.60
CA MET A 36 14.43 13.76 -13.93
C MET A 36 14.87 14.76 -12.86
N ALA A 37 15.81 14.37 -11.99
CA ALA A 37 16.33 15.26 -10.95
C ALA A 37 17.02 16.50 -11.53
N GLU A 38 17.86 16.31 -12.56
CA GLU A 38 18.52 17.41 -13.28
C GLU A 38 17.51 18.37 -13.89
N HIS A 39 16.47 17.86 -14.57
CA HIS A 39 15.41 18.69 -15.13
C HIS A 39 14.75 19.56 -14.06
N LEU A 40 14.37 18.98 -12.92
CA LEU A 40 13.73 19.73 -11.85
C LEU A 40 14.64 20.80 -11.26
N SER A 41 15.94 20.52 -11.17
CA SER A 41 16.95 21.46 -10.69
C SER A 41 17.13 22.63 -11.68
N LEU A 42 17.42 22.35 -12.95
CA LEU A 42 17.70 23.37 -13.97
C LEU A 42 16.48 24.23 -14.31
N SER A 43 15.28 23.67 -14.23
CA SER A 43 14.03 24.39 -14.51
C SER A 43 13.43 25.10 -13.28
N ASN A 44 14.11 25.07 -12.12
CA ASN A 44 13.61 25.59 -10.84
C ASN A 44 12.23 25.02 -10.43
N ARG A 45 11.87 23.82 -10.92
CA ARG A 45 10.58 23.17 -10.64
C ARG A 45 10.54 22.45 -9.29
N LEU A 46 11.66 22.33 -8.58
CA LEU A 46 11.71 21.71 -7.25
C LEU A 46 10.78 22.39 -6.23
N TYR A 47 10.57 23.70 -6.36
CA TYR A 47 9.68 24.48 -5.48
C TYR A 47 8.19 24.33 -5.83
N LEU A 48 7.87 23.76 -7.00
CA LEU A 48 6.48 23.51 -7.37
C LEU A 48 5.90 22.34 -6.58
N PRO A 49 4.56 22.34 -6.34
CA PRO A 49 3.85 21.15 -5.91
C PRO A 49 4.20 19.96 -6.80
N ARG A 50 4.40 18.78 -6.21
CA ARG A 50 4.89 17.57 -6.92
C ARG A 50 4.06 17.19 -8.16
N LYS A 51 2.76 17.46 -8.13
CA LYS A 51 1.83 17.22 -9.25
C LYS A 51 2.12 18.06 -10.50
N LEU A 52 2.84 19.16 -10.38
CA LEU A 52 3.14 20.10 -11.48
C LEU A 52 4.59 20.01 -11.98
N ARG A 53 5.38 19.09 -11.41
CA ARG A 53 6.81 18.96 -11.68
C ARG A 53 7.11 18.35 -13.04
N PHE A 54 6.23 17.48 -13.54
CA PHE A 54 6.37 16.76 -14.80
C PHE A 54 5.17 16.98 -15.72
N SER A 55 5.36 16.77 -17.02
CA SER A 55 4.31 16.89 -18.04
C SER A 55 3.36 15.70 -17.98
N GLU A 56 2.08 15.91 -18.34
CA GLU A 56 1.10 14.81 -18.39
C GLU A 56 1.53 13.72 -19.38
N ALA A 57 2.13 14.10 -20.52
CA ALA A 57 2.67 13.15 -21.50
C ALA A 57 3.70 12.20 -20.87
N PHE A 58 4.66 12.73 -20.09
CA PHE A 58 5.64 11.90 -19.40
C PHE A 58 5.00 10.96 -18.36
N ILE A 59 3.98 11.42 -17.64
CA ILE A 59 3.23 10.58 -16.69
C ILE A 59 2.58 9.39 -17.41
N GLN A 60 1.98 9.62 -18.59
CA GLN A 60 1.37 8.58 -19.40
C GLN A 60 2.41 7.60 -19.97
N ASP A 61 3.53 8.10 -20.48
CA ASP A 61 4.63 7.26 -20.99
C ASP A 61 5.22 6.39 -19.88
N LEU A 62 5.39 6.94 -18.67
CA LEU A 62 5.90 6.19 -17.53
C LEU A 62 4.90 5.14 -17.04
N ASN A 63 3.60 5.41 -17.11
CA ASN A 63 2.56 4.41 -16.85
C ASN A 63 2.62 3.26 -17.88
N ALA A 64 2.73 3.58 -19.17
CA ALA A 64 2.89 2.57 -20.21
C ALA A 64 4.17 1.74 -20.02
N LEU A 65 5.28 2.38 -19.63
CA LEU A 65 6.53 1.72 -19.30
C LEU A 65 6.39 0.78 -18.09
N SER A 66 5.66 1.20 -17.05
CA SER A 66 5.34 0.35 -15.89
C SER A 66 4.63 -0.93 -16.32
N GLN A 67 3.60 -0.82 -17.15
CA GLN A 67 2.87 -1.97 -17.67
C GLN A 67 3.77 -2.89 -18.52
N ALA A 68 4.64 -2.30 -19.35
CA ALA A 68 5.62 -3.05 -20.12
C ALA A 68 6.61 -3.82 -19.23
N ILE A 69 7.11 -3.20 -18.15
CA ILE A 69 8.00 -3.82 -17.17
C ILE A 69 7.30 -4.96 -16.43
N ILE A 70 6.08 -4.75 -15.95
CA ILE A 70 5.30 -5.77 -15.24
C ILE A 70 5.13 -7.02 -16.11
N ASN A 71 4.68 -6.82 -17.35
CA ASN A 71 4.50 -7.91 -18.29
C ASN A 71 5.84 -8.62 -18.57
N GLU A 72 6.93 -7.87 -18.71
CA GLU A 72 8.25 -8.45 -18.95
C GLU A 72 8.75 -9.31 -17.79
N VAL A 73 8.60 -8.84 -16.54
CA VAL A 73 8.93 -9.60 -15.32
C VAL A 73 8.12 -10.89 -15.29
N ILE A 74 6.81 -10.83 -15.52
CA ILE A 74 5.94 -12.02 -15.51
C ILE A 74 6.36 -13.02 -16.59
N GLN A 75 6.60 -12.56 -17.82
CA GLN A 75 6.97 -13.43 -18.94
C GLN A 75 8.36 -14.05 -18.78
N ARG A 76 9.32 -13.30 -18.23
CA ARG A 76 10.68 -13.81 -18.01
C ARG A 76 10.78 -14.76 -16.83
N THR A 77 9.85 -14.73 -15.88
CA THR A 77 9.97 -15.56 -14.67
C THR A 77 10.08 -17.05 -14.96
N SER A 78 9.47 -17.56 -16.05
CA SER A 78 9.62 -18.97 -16.46
C SER A 78 10.84 -19.23 -17.36
N LYS A 79 11.34 -18.22 -18.08
CA LYS A 79 12.44 -18.37 -19.06
C LYS A 79 13.82 -18.08 -18.44
N ASP A 80 13.92 -16.95 -17.74
CA ASP A 80 15.10 -16.48 -17.05
C ASP A 80 14.69 -15.77 -15.74
N PRO A 81 14.57 -16.54 -14.64
CA PRO A 81 14.21 -16.01 -13.33
C PRO A 81 15.18 -14.93 -12.83
N ARG A 82 16.48 -15.04 -13.15
CA ARG A 82 17.50 -14.09 -12.69
C ARG A 82 17.33 -12.74 -13.36
N GLN A 83 17.10 -12.74 -14.67
CA GLN A 83 16.83 -11.50 -15.38
C GLN A 83 15.50 -10.88 -14.93
N SER A 84 14.46 -11.69 -14.70
CA SER A 84 13.19 -11.21 -14.15
C SER A 84 13.37 -10.50 -12.80
N GLN A 85 14.13 -11.11 -11.89
CA GLN A 85 14.52 -10.50 -10.61
C GLN A 85 15.28 -9.19 -10.83
N SER A 86 16.31 -9.18 -11.69
CA SER A 86 17.09 -7.97 -11.97
C SER A 86 16.23 -6.81 -12.48
N ILE A 87 15.29 -7.09 -13.41
CA ILE A 87 14.35 -6.08 -13.92
C ILE A 87 13.47 -5.56 -12.78
N SER A 88 12.86 -6.46 -11.99
CA SER A 88 12.02 -6.08 -10.87
C SER A 88 12.77 -5.24 -9.82
N THR A 89 13.99 -5.63 -9.46
CA THR A 89 14.87 -4.89 -8.54
C THR A 89 15.19 -3.50 -9.09
N SER A 90 15.56 -3.38 -10.36
CA SER A 90 15.84 -2.08 -10.97
C SER A 90 14.62 -1.15 -10.98
N TRP A 91 13.45 -1.71 -11.26
CA TRP A 91 12.18 -0.97 -11.22
C TRP A 91 11.82 -0.52 -9.79
N ALA A 92 12.05 -1.37 -8.80
CA ALA A 92 11.83 -1.02 -7.40
C ALA A 92 12.69 0.15 -6.94
N TYR A 93 13.98 0.15 -7.29
CA TYR A 93 14.89 1.26 -6.98
C TYR A 93 14.49 2.55 -7.67
N PHE A 94 14.10 2.48 -8.94
CA PHE A 94 13.58 3.64 -9.67
C PHE A 94 12.34 4.24 -8.99
N LEU A 95 11.33 3.41 -8.68
CA LEU A 95 10.11 3.88 -8.03
C LEU A 95 10.35 4.43 -6.62
N ARG A 96 11.27 3.81 -5.87
CA ARG A 96 11.73 4.31 -4.57
C ARG A 96 12.26 5.74 -4.71
N ASP A 97 13.12 5.99 -5.68
CA ASP A 97 13.72 7.32 -5.88
C ASP A 97 12.69 8.34 -6.44
N CYS A 98 11.70 7.87 -7.21
CA CYS A 98 10.59 8.69 -7.70
C CYS A 98 9.72 9.28 -6.57
N PHE A 99 9.67 8.69 -5.36
CA PHE A 99 8.94 9.30 -4.22
C PHE A 99 9.45 10.69 -3.83
N SER A 100 10.74 10.97 -4.09
CA SER A 100 11.36 12.26 -3.80
C SER A 100 11.14 13.28 -4.93
N LEU A 101 10.88 12.81 -6.15
CA LEU A 101 10.78 13.65 -7.34
C LEU A 101 9.34 13.93 -7.78
N MET A 102 8.47 12.90 -7.79
CA MET A 102 7.14 12.89 -8.41
C MET A 102 5.99 12.89 -7.41
N ASP A 103 4.75 13.01 -7.90
CA ASP A 103 3.56 12.85 -7.05
C ASP A 103 3.50 11.46 -6.41
N ARG A 104 3.37 11.43 -5.08
CA ARG A 104 3.44 10.17 -4.32
C ARG A 104 2.24 9.27 -4.59
N THR A 105 1.08 9.84 -4.85
CA THR A 105 -0.12 9.06 -5.19
C THR A 105 0.09 8.33 -6.51
N PHE A 106 0.63 9.01 -7.52
CA PHE A 106 0.98 8.38 -8.78
C PHE A 106 1.99 7.23 -8.62
N VAL A 107 3.09 7.45 -7.88
CA VAL A 107 4.09 6.38 -7.62
C VAL A 107 3.45 5.19 -6.90
N MET A 108 2.57 5.44 -5.92
CA MET A 108 1.82 4.37 -5.23
C MET A 108 0.89 3.59 -6.16
N THR A 109 0.28 4.24 -7.17
CA THR A 109 -0.51 3.55 -8.19
C THR A 109 0.34 2.53 -8.95
N LEU A 110 1.54 2.91 -9.39
CA LEU A 110 2.44 2.01 -10.13
C LEU A 110 2.88 0.81 -9.27
N ILE A 111 3.20 1.06 -7.99
CA ILE A 111 3.51 0.01 -7.01
C ILE A 111 2.31 -0.93 -6.83
N GLY A 112 1.10 -0.37 -6.71
CA GLY A 112 -0.13 -1.12 -6.56
C GLY A 112 -0.41 -2.02 -7.76
N GLU A 113 -0.24 -1.51 -8.98
CA GLU A 113 -0.41 -2.26 -10.22
C GLU A 113 0.58 -3.41 -10.34
N PHE A 114 1.87 -3.17 -10.06
CA PHE A 114 2.88 -4.23 -10.04
C PHE A 114 2.49 -5.34 -9.06
N ASN A 115 2.12 -4.97 -7.84
CA ASN A 115 1.72 -5.93 -6.80
C ASN A 115 0.46 -6.72 -7.16
N ARG A 116 -0.50 -6.08 -7.82
CA ARG A 116 -1.75 -6.67 -8.28
C ARG A 116 -1.49 -7.70 -9.37
N GLU A 117 -0.75 -7.34 -10.41
CA GLU A 117 -0.47 -8.23 -11.54
C GLU A 117 0.36 -9.46 -11.13
N ILE A 118 1.39 -9.28 -10.28
CA ILE A 118 2.15 -10.42 -9.75
C ILE A 118 1.25 -11.33 -8.90
N ALA A 119 0.33 -10.78 -8.09
CA ALA A 119 -0.61 -11.58 -7.30
C ALA A 119 -1.58 -12.39 -8.18
N ILE A 120 -2.12 -11.77 -9.23
CA ILE A 120 -2.97 -12.44 -10.21
C ILE A 120 -2.20 -13.58 -10.88
N LYS A 121 -0.96 -13.33 -11.29
CA LYS A 121 -0.11 -14.37 -11.89
C LYS A 121 0.11 -15.52 -10.91
N ILE A 122 0.42 -15.25 -9.64
CA ILE A 122 0.57 -16.29 -8.61
C ILE A 122 -0.70 -17.15 -8.48
N GLY A 123 -1.87 -16.51 -8.36
CA GLY A 123 -3.15 -17.21 -8.18
C GLY A 123 -3.58 -18.05 -9.38
N ASN A 124 -3.24 -17.61 -10.60
CA ASN A 124 -3.61 -18.28 -11.84
C ASN A 124 -2.54 -19.26 -12.36
N SER A 125 -1.36 -19.32 -11.75
CA SER A 125 -0.27 -20.17 -12.24
C SER A 125 -0.52 -21.63 -11.89
N THR A 126 -0.60 -22.47 -12.92
CA THR A 126 -0.68 -23.93 -12.81
C THR A 126 0.70 -24.56 -12.56
N GLU A 127 1.78 -23.84 -12.87
CA GLU A 127 3.16 -24.27 -12.64
C GLU A 127 3.58 -23.98 -11.19
N LEU A 128 3.52 -24.99 -10.32
CA LEU A 128 3.85 -24.83 -8.90
C LEU A 128 5.32 -24.43 -8.64
N CYS A 129 6.23 -24.69 -9.59
CA CYS A 129 7.64 -24.34 -9.45
C CYS A 129 7.94 -22.84 -9.63
N ILE A 130 7.12 -22.08 -10.37
CA ILE A 130 7.34 -20.64 -10.60
C ILE A 130 6.77 -19.77 -9.48
N VAL A 131 5.79 -20.30 -8.74
CA VAL A 131 5.06 -19.57 -7.69
C VAL A 131 6.01 -19.05 -6.59
N PRO A 132 6.93 -19.85 -6.03
CA PRO A 132 7.90 -19.35 -5.04
C PRO A 132 8.77 -18.20 -5.58
N THR A 133 9.17 -18.27 -6.84
CA THR A 133 9.98 -17.22 -7.49
C THR A 133 9.20 -15.91 -7.61
N LEU A 134 7.94 -15.96 -8.05
CA LEU A 134 7.07 -14.78 -8.12
C LEU A 134 6.81 -14.18 -6.74
N MET A 135 6.63 -15.02 -5.71
CA MET A 135 6.51 -14.57 -4.33
C MET A 135 7.78 -13.85 -3.87
N LEU A 136 8.96 -14.40 -4.15
CA LEU A 136 10.23 -13.78 -3.80
C LEU A 136 10.43 -12.43 -4.52
N ILE A 137 10.11 -12.37 -5.82
CA ILE A 137 10.13 -11.12 -6.60
C ILE A 137 9.22 -10.08 -5.95
N LYS A 138 7.99 -10.43 -5.61
CA LYS A 138 7.03 -9.52 -4.96
C LYS A 138 7.54 -9.03 -3.61
N LEU A 139 8.05 -9.93 -2.77
CA LEU A 139 8.55 -9.59 -1.44
C LEU A 139 9.80 -8.70 -1.50
N ASP A 140 10.74 -9.00 -2.40
CA ASP A 140 11.94 -8.19 -2.57
C ASP A 140 11.63 -6.80 -3.15
N PHE A 141 10.73 -6.74 -4.13
CA PHE A 141 10.21 -5.48 -4.65
C PHE A 141 9.62 -4.61 -3.54
N LEU A 142 8.72 -5.16 -2.73
CA LEU A 142 8.11 -4.45 -1.60
C LEU A 142 9.13 -4.05 -0.53
N ARG A 143 10.14 -4.91 -0.26
CA ARG A 143 11.22 -4.62 0.67
C ARG A 143 12.03 -3.40 0.23
N ILE A 144 12.37 -3.30 -1.05
CA ILE A 144 13.09 -2.16 -1.61
C ILE A 144 12.23 -0.89 -1.51
N ILE A 145 10.95 -0.96 -1.90
CA ILE A 145 10.03 0.18 -1.80
C ILE A 145 9.86 0.66 -0.35
N ALA A 146 9.69 -0.26 0.60
CA ALA A 146 9.54 0.05 2.02
C ALA A 146 10.81 0.60 2.68
N SER A 147 11.97 0.49 2.02
CA SER A 147 13.22 1.08 2.47
C SER A 147 13.34 2.59 2.18
N HIS A 148 12.31 3.21 1.58
CA HIS A 148 12.30 4.66 1.33
C HIS A 148 12.25 5.46 2.64
N GLU A 149 13.36 6.14 2.92
CA GLU A 149 13.65 7.15 3.96
C GLU A 149 13.39 6.81 5.43
N HIS A 150 12.33 6.11 5.85
CA HIS A 150 12.17 5.65 7.24
C HIS A 150 11.27 4.40 7.30
N PHE A 151 11.71 3.39 8.04
CA PHE A 151 11.06 2.07 8.22
C PHE A 151 9.59 2.20 8.66
N VAL A 152 8.65 2.29 7.70
CA VAL A 152 7.25 1.93 7.97
C VAL A 152 7.22 0.41 7.86
N VAL A 153 7.28 -0.28 9.00
CA VAL A 153 6.98 -1.72 9.05
C VAL A 153 5.56 -1.89 8.52
N LEU A 154 5.43 -2.24 7.24
CA LEU A 154 4.20 -2.83 6.73
C LEU A 154 4.12 -4.19 7.42
N ASN A 155 3.45 -4.24 8.56
CA ASN A 155 3.02 -5.49 9.18
C ASN A 155 2.05 -6.14 8.21
N LEU A 156 2.56 -6.84 7.20
CA LEU A 156 1.76 -7.70 6.35
C LEU A 156 1.33 -8.88 7.22
N PRO A 157 0.02 -9.07 7.48
CA PRO A 157 -0.46 -10.28 8.11
C PRO A 157 -0.22 -11.44 7.14
N PHE A 158 0.87 -12.16 7.32
CA PHE A 158 1.07 -13.42 6.62
C PHE A 158 0.11 -14.46 7.23
N GLY A 159 -0.87 -14.87 6.41
CA GLY A 159 -1.57 -16.14 6.58
C GLY A 159 -2.64 -16.17 7.68
N SER A 160 -3.90 -16.00 7.27
CA SER A 160 -4.99 -16.75 7.92
C SER A 160 -4.79 -18.23 7.56
N SER A 161 -3.88 -18.90 8.28
CA SER A 161 -3.88 -20.35 8.37
C SER A 161 -4.40 -20.69 9.76
N ASN A 162 -5.60 -21.27 9.79
CA ASN A 162 -6.18 -21.98 10.93
C ASN A 162 -5.10 -22.66 11.78
N LEU A 163 -4.67 -22.02 12.87
CA LEU A 163 -4.27 -22.78 14.05
C LEU A 163 -5.57 -23.00 14.80
N GLN A 164 -6.18 -24.15 14.50
CA GLN A 164 -7.23 -24.71 15.33
C GLN A 164 -6.82 -24.58 16.79
N SER A 165 -7.75 -24.02 17.58
CA SER A 165 -7.75 -24.08 19.02
C SER A 165 -7.37 -25.48 19.48
N MET A 166 -6.14 -25.63 19.98
CA MET A 166 -5.79 -26.73 20.86
C MET A 166 -5.90 -26.20 22.28
N SER A 167 -7.14 -26.09 22.77
CA SER A 167 -7.42 -25.87 24.19
C SER A 167 -7.80 -27.21 24.80
N THR A 168 -6.94 -27.72 25.69
CA THR A 168 -7.19 -28.57 26.90
C THR A 168 -5.87 -29.28 27.25
N SER A 169 -5.29 -29.30 28.44
CA SER A 169 -5.51 -28.65 29.73
C SER A 169 -4.24 -28.79 30.61
N HIS A 170 -4.14 -27.93 31.63
CA HIS A 170 -3.50 -28.11 32.96
C HIS A 170 -1.99 -27.93 33.22
N SER A 171 -1.72 -26.83 33.95
CA SER A 171 -0.96 -26.73 35.22
C SER A 171 0.46 -26.11 35.22
N GLY A 172 0.53 -24.90 35.80
CA GLY A 172 1.49 -24.57 36.86
C GLY A 172 2.62 -23.59 36.50
N GLY A 173 2.57 -22.37 37.04
CA GLY A 173 3.77 -21.53 37.22
C GLY A 173 3.60 -20.05 36.93
N SER A 174 3.25 -19.28 37.96
CA SER A 174 3.06 -17.83 37.98
C SER A 174 4.39 -17.07 38.02
N PHE A 175 4.53 -15.98 37.25
CA PHE A 175 5.26 -14.77 37.69
C PHE A 175 4.54 -13.53 37.18
N HIS A 176 4.29 -12.61 38.12
CA HIS A 176 3.52 -11.38 37.98
C HIS A 176 4.26 -10.32 37.15
N SER A 177 3.50 -9.48 36.44
CA SER A 177 3.62 -8.02 36.53
C SER A 177 2.34 -7.36 36.01
N ALA A 178 1.69 -6.62 36.91
CA ALA A 178 0.44 -5.93 36.69
C ALA A 178 0.65 -4.65 35.86
N ALA A 179 -0.12 -4.49 34.79
CA ALA A 179 -0.33 -3.19 34.15
C ALA A 179 -1.62 -2.59 34.72
N SER A 180 -1.49 -1.48 35.44
CA SER A 180 -2.60 -0.67 35.93
C SER A 180 -3.21 0.14 34.79
N ALA A 181 -4.49 -0.13 34.51
CA ALA A 181 -5.34 0.74 33.71
C ALA A 181 -5.72 1.98 34.52
N PHE A 182 -5.52 3.16 33.95
CA PHE A 182 -6.24 4.37 34.36
C PHE A 182 -7.08 4.84 33.18
N SER A 183 -8.39 4.76 33.35
CA SER A 183 -9.39 5.46 32.55
C SER A 183 -10.50 5.85 33.51
N SER A 184 -10.75 7.15 33.67
CA SER A 184 -12.10 7.71 33.67
C SER A 184 -12.10 9.19 34.12
N SER A 185 -12.82 9.98 33.35
CA SER A 185 -13.63 11.13 33.76
C SER A 185 -14.42 11.50 32.51
N SER A 186 -15.74 11.69 32.49
CA SER A 186 -16.79 11.89 33.51
C SER A 186 -18.12 11.72 32.73
N GLU A 187 -19.26 11.32 33.30
CA GLU A 187 -20.20 12.20 34.00
C GLU A 187 -21.37 11.35 34.55
N GLY A 188 -21.95 11.78 35.69
CA GLY A 188 -23.19 11.24 36.22
C GLY A 188 -23.35 11.46 37.72
N SER A 189 -23.82 12.65 38.11
CA SER A 189 -23.96 13.12 39.49
C SER A 189 -25.14 12.51 40.28
N ALA A 190 -24.83 12.19 41.54
CA ALA A 190 -25.57 12.42 42.80
C ALA A 190 -27.01 11.89 43.04
N ASN A 191 -27.06 10.81 43.83
CA ASN A 191 -27.75 10.58 45.13
C ASN A 191 -29.15 11.14 45.46
N LEU A 192 -30.04 10.23 45.94
CA LEU A 192 -30.91 10.29 47.15
C LEU A 192 -31.81 9.02 47.13
N SER A 193 -31.61 7.99 47.98
CA SER A 193 -32.10 7.78 49.36
C SER A 193 -33.43 6.98 49.51
N VAL A 194 -33.37 5.92 50.34
CA VAL A 194 -34.42 5.31 51.22
C VAL A 194 -35.43 4.26 50.68
N SER A 195 -35.24 3.05 51.24
CA SER A 195 -36.14 2.00 51.78
C SER A 195 -37.65 1.84 51.47
N LEU A 196 -38.03 0.56 51.51
CA LEU A 196 -39.30 -0.08 51.97
C LEU A 196 -40.45 -0.39 50.96
N HIS A 197 -40.71 -1.70 50.88
CA HIS A 197 -42.02 -2.39 51.00
C HIS A 197 -43.03 -2.42 49.82
N HIS A 198 -43.42 -3.67 49.50
CA HIS A 198 -44.75 -4.16 49.12
C HIS A 198 -45.28 -4.08 47.67
N SER A 199 -45.68 -5.27 47.24
CA SER A 199 -46.63 -5.81 46.24
C SER A 199 -47.52 -4.94 45.33
N SER A 200 -47.75 -5.52 44.15
CA SER A 200 -49.03 -5.69 43.40
C SER A 200 -49.63 -4.57 42.53
N SER A 201 -49.82 -4.95 41.25
CA SER A 201 -51.03 -4.81 40.42
C SER A 201 -51.47 -3.45 39.80
N GLN A 202 -51.54 -3.48 38.47
CA GLN A 202 -52.67 -3.10 37.58
C GLN A 202 -53.13 -1.63 37.36
N ILE A 203 -53.23 -1.31 36.05
CA ILE A 203 -54.35 -0.67 35.33
C ILE A 203 -54.37 0.87 35.08
N GLN A 204 -54.40 1.16 33.77
CA GLN A 204 -55.03 2.23 32.95
C GLN A 204 -54.67 3.73 33.03
N PRO A 205 -54.81 4.43 31.88
CA PRO A 205 -54.39 5.82 31.68
C PRO A 205 -55.56 6.82 31.63
N SER A 206 -55.23 8.11 31.71
CA SER A 206 -56.09 9.22 31.27
C SER A 206 -55.30 10.52 31.04
N SER A 207 -55.25 10.97 29.78
CA SER A 207 -55.21 12.39 29.38
C SER A 207 -56.66 12.95 29.45
N PRO A 208 -57.01 14.25 29.23
CA PRO A 208 -56.26 15.37 28.62
C PRO A 208 -56.55 16.77 29.24
N GLY A 209 -56.03 17.85 28.62
CA GLY A 209 -56.49 19.24 28.80
C GLY A 209 -55.40 20.26 28.41
N ASN A 210 -55.48 20.86 27.21
CA ASN A 210 -55.92 22.26 26.91
C ASN A 210 -55.22 23.32 27.78
N SER A 211 -54.72 24.46 27.33
CA SER A 211 -54.82 25.32 26.13
C SER A 211 -53.70 26.38 26.33
N SER A 212 -53.18 27.17 25.39
CA SER A 212 -53.81 28.32 24.72
C SER A 212 -52.67 29.14 24.05
N VAL A 213 -52.86 29.56 22.79
CA VAL A 213 -52.67 30.91 22.16
C VAL A 213 -51.48 31.80 22.63
N SER A 214 -50.68 32.52 21.80
CA SER A 214 -51.01 33.48 20.74
C SER A 214 -49.74 34.18 20.21
N SER A 215 -49.76 34.60 18.93
CA SER A 215 -49.16 35.84 18.36
C SER A 215 -47.61 35.94 18.28
N SER A 216 -46.98 36.36 17.17
CA SER A 216 -47.37 37.19 16.01
C SER A 216 -46.56 36.80 14.77
#